data_AF-A0A7Y2VA11-F1
#
_entry.id   AF-A0A7Y2VA11-F1
#
_cell.length_a   1.000
_cell.length_b   1.000
_cell.length_c   1.000
_cell.angle_alpha   90.00
_cell.angle_beta   90.00
_cell.angle_gamma   90.00
#
_symmetry.space_group_name_H-M   'P 1'
#
loop_
_entity.id
_entity.type
_entity.pdbx_description
1 polymer ?
#
loop_
_entity_poly.entity_id
_entity_poly.type
_entity_poly.pdbx_seq_one_letter_code
_entity_poly.pdbx_strand_id
1 'polypeptide(L)'
;MNNKKHFTELIKTEAKRLGFLSCGISQAGFLEEEAPRLEKWLNKNMHGQMHYMANHFDKRLDPTKLVEGSKSVISLLLNYYPSK
;
A
#
# COMPACT_ATOMS: atom_id res chain seq x y z
N MET A 1 28.04 -5.84 0.93
CA MET A 1 26.97 -5.42 1.88
C MET A 1 25.62 -5.64 1.21
N ASN A 2 24.63 -6.18 1.91
CA ASN A 2 23.29 -6.34 1.36
C ASN A 2 22.53 -5.02 1.48
N ASN A 3 22.61 -4.17 0.43
CA ASN A 3 22.04 -2.82 0.41
C ASN A 3 20.55 -2.80 0.78
N LYS A 4 19.77 -3.83 0.40
CA LYS A 4 18.33 -3.94 0.75
C LYS A 4 18.10 -3.98 2.26
N LYS A 5 18.89 -4.77 2.98
CA LYS A 5 18.78 -4.90 4.45
C LYS A 5 19.12 -3.58 5.13
N HIS A 6 20.20 -2.94 4.69
CA HIS A 6 20.62 -1.64 5.22
C HIS A 6 19.53 -0.56 5.06
N PHE A 7 18.96 -0.42 3.86
CA PHE A 7 17.87 0.56 3.64
C PHE A 7 16.60 0.21 4.41
N THR A 8 16.28 -1.08 4.55
CA THR A 8 15.13 -1.53 5.35
C THR A 8 15.27 -1.10 6.81
N GLU A 9 16.45 -1.31 7.40
CA GLU A 9 16.76 -0.93 8.77
C GLU A 9 16.73 0.60 8.95
N LEU A 10 17.30 1.35 8.01
CA LEU A 10 17.29 2.81 8.02
C LEU A 10 15.86 3.36 7.99
N ILE A 11 15.04 2.91 7.04
CA ILE A 11 13.64 3.36 6.88
C ILE A 11 12.82 3.03 8.14
N LYS A 12 12.93 1.82 8.66
CA LYS A 12 12.18 1.41 9.87
C LYS A 12 12.62 2.19 11.11
N THR A 13 13.92 2.45 11.25
CA THR A 13 14.47 3.27 12.33
C THR A 13 13.93 4.70 12.24
N GLU A 14 13.93 5.27 11.05
CA GLU A 14 13.45 6.64 10.82
C GLU A 14 11.94 6.75 11.05
N ALA A 15 11.15 5.78 10.57
CA ALA A 15 9.71 5.75 10.82
C ALA A 15 9.40 5.71 12.34
N LYS A 16 10.14 4.90 13.10
CA LYS A 16 10.00 4.86 14.56
C LYS A 16 10.40 6.20 15.20
N ARG A 17 11.50 6.82 14.74
CA ARG A 17 11.97 8.13 15.22
C ARG A 17 10.92 9.24 14.99
N LEU A 18 10.21 9.17 13.86
CA LEU A 18 9.13 10.10 13.50
C LEU A 18 7.81 9.83 14.25
N GLY A 19 7.72 8.77 15.05
CA GLY A 19 6.55 8.48 15.88
C GLY A 19 5.51 7.54 15.25
N PHE A 20 5.82 6.90 14.12
CA PHE A 20 4.94 5.85 13.59
C PHE A 20 4.98 4.61 14.48
N LEU A 21 3.81 4.02 14.72
CA LEU A 21 3.66 2.82 15.55
C LEU A 21 4.26 1.57 14.87
N SER A 22 4.16 1.50 13.54
CA SER A 22 4.71 0.39 12.76
C SER A 22 5.10 0.85 11.35
N CYS A 23 6.06 0.14 10.76
CA CYS A 23 6.54 0.34 9.39
C CYS A 23 6.75 -1.02 8.71
N GLY A 24 5.91 -1.31 7.72
CA GLY A 24 6.01 -2.47 6.85
C GLY A 24 6.62 -2.10 5.50
N ILE A 25 7.31 -3.04 4.85
CA ILE A 25 7.82 -2.88 3.48
C ILE A 25 7.43 -4.14 2.70
N SER A 26 6.73 -3.98 1.58
CA SER A 26 6.35 -5.05 0.66
C SER A 26 6.94 -4.80 -0.73
N GLN A 27 7.03 -5.86 -1.54
CA GLN A 27 7.42 -5.73 -2.93
C GLN A 27 6.30 -5.03 -3.73
N ALA A 28 6.67 -4.10 -4.60
CA ALA A 28 5.74 -3.51 -5.55
C ALA A 28 5.56 -4.47 -6.74
N GLY A 29 4.30 -4.76 -7.09
CA GLY A 29 3.93 -5.62 -8.20
C GLY A 29 2.44 -5.84 -8.25
N PHE A 30 1.98 -6.58 -9.26
CA PHE A 30 0.56 -6.87 -9.43
C PHE A 30 0.01 -7.72 -8.27
N LEU A 31 -1.12 -7.29 -7.72
CA LEU A 31 -1.80 -7.94 -6.60
C LEU A 31 -2.77 -9.03 -7.10
N GLU A 32 -2.23 -10.18 -7.47
CA GLU A 32 -2.99 -11.31 -8.05
C GLU A 32 -4.15 -11.78 -7.17
N GLU A 33 -3.95 -11.90 -5.86
CA GLU A 33 -4.99 -12.36 -4.93
C GLU A 33 -6.12 -11.35 -4.72
N GLU A 34 -5.80 -10.05 -4.82
CA GLU A 34 -6.77 -8.97 -4.58
C GLU A 34 -7.54 -8.59 -5.84
N ALA A 35 -6.99 -8.84 -7.03
CA ALA A 35 -7.63 -8.57 -8.32
C ALA A 35 -9.05 -9.18 -8.45
N PRO A 36 -9.26 -10.50 -8.26
CA PRO A 36 -10.59 -11.09 -8.38
C PRO A 36 -11.54 -10.64 -7.26
N ARG A 37 -11.01 -10.28 -6.09
CA ARG A 37 -11.82 -9.77 -4.97
C ARG A 37 -12.37 -8.39 -5.29
N LEU A 38 -11.53 -7.49 -5.81
CA LEU A 38 -11.93 -6.15 -6.23
C LEU A 38 -12.95 -6.22 -7.37
N GLU A 39 -12.71 -7.05 -8.39
CA GLU A 39 -13.63 -7.25 -9.50
C GLU A 39 -15.00 -7.74 -9.01
N LYS A 40 -15.03 -8.78 -8.18
CA LYS A 40 -16.27 -9.30 -7.59
C LYS A 40 -16.99 -8.25 -6.75
N TRP A 41 -16.23 -7.41 -6.04
CA TRP A 41 -16.80 -6.35 -5.20
C TRP A 41 -17.43 -5.22 -6.03
N LEU A 42 -16.77 -4.82 -7.12
CA LEU A 42 -17.29 -3.85 -8.08
C LEU A 42 -18.53 -4.37 -8.80
N ASN A 43 -18.50 -5.60 -9.31
CA ASN A 43 -19.61 -6.24 -10.03
C ASN A 43 -20.87 -6.42 -9.15
N LYS A 44 -20.71 -6.45 -7.83
CA LYS A 44 -21.81 -6.50 -6.86
C LYS A 44 -22.32 -5.12 -6.43
N ASN A 45 -21.85 -4.03 -7.06
CA ASN A 45 -22.19 -2.65 -6.70
C ASN A 45 -21.94 -2.30 -5.23
N MET A 46 -20.99 -2.99 -4.58
CA MET A 46 -20.68 -2.75 -3.16
C MET A 46 -19.91 -1.44 -2.92
N HIS A 47 -19.58 -0.70 -3.97
CA HIS A 47 -18.99 0.64 -3.92
C HIS A 47 -20.03 1.75 -3.68
N GLY A 48 -21.33 1.44 -3.72
CA GLY A 48 -22.39 2.44 -3.53
C GLY A 48 -22.25 3.59 -4.54
N GLN A 49 -22.12 4.81 -4.05
CA GLN A 49 -21.97 6.02 -4.88
C GLN A 49 -20.50 6.31 -5.27
N MET A 50 -19.54 5.52 -4.79
CA MET A 50 -18.11 5.73 -5.07
C MET A 50 -17.73 5.22 -6.46
N HIS A 51 -18.34 5.75 -7.53
CA HIS A 51 -18.08 5.32 -8.91
C HIS A 51 -16.60 5.40 -9.31
N TYR A 52 -15.83 6.31 -8.68
CA TYR A 52 -14.38 6.39 -8.88
C TYR A 52 -13.63 5.11 -8.50
N MET A 53 -14.23 4.20 -7.71
CA MET A 53 -13.65 2.91 -7.36
C MET A 53 -13.49 1.99 -8.56
N ALA A 54 -14.36 2.12 -9.57
CA ALA A 54 -14.24 1.38 -10.83
C ALA A 54 -13.17 1.98 -11.76
N ASN A 55 -12.79 3.24 -11.56
CA ASN A 55 -11.78 3.91 -12.39
C ASN A 55 -10.38 3.36 -12.10
N HIS A 56 -9.53 3.37 -13.12
CA HIS A 56 -8.10 3.04 -13.05
C HIS A 56 -7.82 1.69 -12.36
N PHE A 57 -8.62 0.67 -12.67
CA PHE A 57 -8.53 -0.67 -12.07
C PHE A 57 -7.09 -1.22 -12.02
N ASP A 58 -6.39 -1.17 -13.14
CA ASP A 58 -4.99 -1.58 -13.27
C ASP A 58 -4.04 -0.89 -12.27
N LYS A 59 -4.21 0.43 -12.04
CA LYS A 59 -3.35 1.19 -11.13
C LYS A 59 -3.65 0.90 -9.66
N ARG A 60 -4.84 0.36 -9.34
CA ARG A 60 -5.21 -0.07 -7.98
C ARG A 60 -4.56 -1.39 -7.62
N LEU A 61 -4.34 -2.25 -8.61
CA LEU A 61 -3.77 -3.57 -8.43
C LEU A 61 -2.27 -3.61 -8.70
N ASP A 62 -1.72 -2.60 -9.34
CA ASP A 62 -0.30 -2.55 -9.66
C ASP A 62 0.31 -1.18 -9.30
N PRO A 63 0.98 -1.06 -8.14
CA PRO A 63 1.67 0.16 -7.75
C PRO A 63 2.78 0.56 -8.74
N THR A 64 3.31 -0.37 -9.54
CA THR A 64 4.34 -0.05 -10.56
C THR A 64 3.78 0.77 -11.73
N LYS A 65 2.46 0.71 -11.96
CA LYS A 65 1.75 1.55 -12.93
C LYS A 65 1.37 2.92 -12.38
N LEU A 66 1.43 3.12 -11.07
CA LEU A 66 1.19 4.42 -10.44
C LEU A 66 2.43 5.30 -10.51
N VAL A 67 3.60 4.74 -10.18
CA VAL A 67 4.91 5.38 -10.32
C VAL A 67 5.86 4.38 -10.96
N GLU A 68 6.30 4.70 -12.18
CA GLU A 68 7.18 3.83 -12.97
C GLU A 68 8.48 3.53 -12.21
N GLY A 69 8.91 2.26 -12.29
CA GLY A 69 10.13 1.81 -11.62
C GLY A 69 10.01 1.59 -10.11
N SER A 70 8.81 1.71 -9.53
CA SER A 70 8.58 1.36 -8.12
C SER A 70 8.95 -0.09 -7.82
N LYS A 71 9.75 -0.30 -6.76
CA LYS A 71 10.23 -1.64 -6.35
C LYS A 71 9.64 -2.11 -5.04
N SER A 72 9.19 -1.18 -4.20
CA SER A 72 8.68 -1.49 -2.86
C SER A 72 7.63 -0.47 -2.45
N VAL A 73 6.68 -0.91 -1.62
CA VAL A 73 5.69 -0.06 -0.96
C VAL A 73 6.02 -0.01 0.53
N ILE A 74 6.07 1.18 1.11
CA ILE A 74 6.30 1.39 2.54
C ILE A 74 4.96 1.74 3.18
N SER A 75 4.50 0.92 4.12
CA SER A 75 3.23 1.10 4.83
C SER A 75 3.50 1.54 6.27
N LEU A 76 2.91 2.66 6.66
CA LEU A 76 3.08 3.26 7.99
C LEU A 76 1.78 3.17 8.77
N LEU A 77 1.87 2.83 10.05
CA LEU A 77 0.75 2.80 10.97
C LEU A 77 0.86 3.95 11.97
N LEU A 78 -0.19 4.76 12.06
CA LEU A 78 -0.32 5.83 13.05
C LEU A 78 -1.59 5.60 13.87
N ASN A 79 -1.46 5.68 15.19
CA ASN A 79 -2.63 5.69 16.06
C ASN A 79 -3.22 7.11 16.07
N TYR A 80 -4.42 7.27 15.53
CA TYR A 80 -5.12 8.56 15.46
C TYR A 80 -6.10 8.79 16.62
N TYR A 81 -6.08 7.95 17.67
CA TYR A 81 -6.95 8.12 18.83
C TYR A 81 -6.70 9.49 19.49
N PRO A 82 -7.70 10.38 19.56
CA PRO A 82 -7.51 11.80 19.84
C PRO A 82 -7.23 12.16 21.32
N SER A 83 -6.88 11.17 22.16
CA SER A 83 -6.92 11.17 23.64
C SER A 83 -8.29 10.84 24.22
N LYS A 84 -8.30 10.39 25.49
CA LYS A 84 -9.50 10.39 26.34
C LYS A 84 -9.79 11.81 26.81
#